data_AF-A0A357Z103-F1
#
_entry.id   AF-A0A357Z103-F1
#
_cell.length_a   1.000
_cell.length_b   1.000
_cell.length_c   1.000
_cell.angle_alpha   90.00
_cell.angle_beta   90.00
_cell.angle_gamma   90.00
#
_symmetry.space_group_name_H-M   'P 1'
#
loop_
_entity.id
_entity.type
_entity.pdbx_description
1 polymer ?
#
loop_
_entity_poly.entity_id
_entity_poly.type
_entity_poly.pdbx_seq_one_letter_code
_entity_poly.pdbx_strand_id
1 'polypeptide(L)' 'MTSLELAEQAVKVLDKKKAYDLKMIKIRDISTLADYFVIATGTSSTHVKALADELEFQLG' A
#
# COMPACT_ATOMS: atom_id res chain seq x y z
N MET A 1 -2.41 9.50 -13.06
CA MET A 1 -1.94 9.33 -11.68
C MET A 1 -0.44 9.16 -11.70
N THR A 2 0.28 9.97 -10.94
CA THR A 2 1.71 9.77 -10.69
C THR A 2 1.91 8.65 -9.65
N SER A 3 3.08 8.02 -9.66
CA SER A 3 3.42 6.93 -8.74
C SER A 3 3.32 7.31 -7.26
N LEU A 4 3.48 8.60 -6.94
CA LEU A 4 3.29 9.17 -5.61
C LEU A 4 1.81 9.16 -5.18
N GLU A 5 0.91 9.62 -6.06
CA GLU A 5 -0.52 9.66 -5.78
C GLU A 5 -1.08 8.26 -5.55
N LEU A 6 -0.61 7.28 -6.32
CA LEU A 6 -0.97 5.87 -6.19
C LEU A 6 -0.55 5.30 -4.83
N ALA A 7 0.67 5.61 -4.40
CA ALA A 7 1.17 5.20 -3.09
C ALA A 7 0.44 5.92 -1.93
N GLU A 8 0.14 7.22 -2.05
CA GLU A 8 -0.66 7.94 -1.04
C GLU A 8 -2.08 7.39 -0.93
N GLN A 9 -2.72 7.08 -2.05
CA GLN A 9 -4.02 6.41 -2.07
C GLN A 9 -3.95 5.05 -1.38
N ALA A 10 -2.95 4.23 -1.72
CA ALA A 10 -2.76 2.94 -1.08
C ALA A 10 -2.57 3.08 0.43
N VAL A 11 -1.74 4.02 0.89
CA VAL A 11 -1.53 4.31 2.31
C VAL A 11 -2.83 4.75 2.99
N LYS A 12 -3.62 5.63 2.37
CA LYS A 12 -4.92 6.05 2.92
C LYS A 12 -5.89 4.89 3.06
N VAL A 13 -5.94 4.00 2.07
CA VAL A 13 -6.81 2.82 2.11
C VAL A 13 -6.39 1.87 3.22
N LEU A 14 -5.08 1.61 3.34
CA LEU A 14 -4.48 0.79 4.38
C LEU A 14 -4.72 1.38 5.78
N ASP A 15 -4.59 2.70 5.94
CA ASP A 15 -4.85 3.43 7.19
C ASP A 15 -6.32 3.36 7.59
N LYS A 16 -7.23 3.55 6.62
CA LYS A 16 -8.69 3.47 6.83
C LYS A 16 -9.14 2.11 7.36
N LYS A 17 -8.46 1.03 6.96
CA LYS A 17 -8.70 -0.34 7.45
C LYS A 17 -7.87 -0.70 8.70
N LYS A 18 -7.16 0.25 9.30
CA LYS A 18 -6.31 0.07 10.50
C LYS A 18 -5.19 -0.97 10.29
N ALA A 19 -4.51 -0.90 9.15
CA ALA A 19 -3.26 -1.63 8.97
C ALA A 19 -2.21 -1.18 10.00
N TYR A 20 -1.40 -2.13 10.47
CA TYR A 20 -0.28 -1.88 11.37
C TYR A 20 1.02 -1.70 10.57
N ASP A 21 2.01 -1.04 11.16
CA ASP A 21 3.36 -0.82 10.59
C ASP A 21 3.32 -0.41 9.11
N LEU A 22 2.62 0.69 8.82
CA LEU A 22 2.49 1.26 7.48
C LEU A 22 3.77 2.04 7.13
N LYS A 23 4.54 1.55 6.16
CA LYS A 23 5.80 2.15 5.72
C LYS A 23 5.82 2.34 4.22
N MET A 24 6.18 3.54 3.80
CA MET A 24 6.40 3.87 2.40
C MET A 24 7.90 4.04 2.14
N ILE A 25 8.44 3.26 1.21
CA ILE A 25 9.85 3.23 0.87
C ILE A 25 9.98 3.66 -0.59
N LYS A 26 10.72 4.73 -0.85
CA LYS A 26 11.04 5.17 -2.21
C LYS A 26 12.23 4.37 -2.72
N ILE A 27 12.05 3.60 -3.79
CA ILE A 27 13.09 2.76 -4.37
C ILE A 27 13.48 3.15 -5.80
N ARG A 28 12.92 4.25 -6.33
CA ARG A 28 13.25 4.82 -7.65
C ARG A 28 14.77 4.93 -7.91
N ASP A 29 15.57 5.12 -6.87
CA ASP A 29 17.04 5.25 -6.96
C ASP A 29 17.78 3.89 -6.99
N ILE A 30 17.14 2.84 -6.46
CA ILE A 30 17.74 1.52 -6.25
C ILE A 30 17.34 0.55 -7.37
N SER A 31 16.11 0.67 -7.88
CA SER A 31 15.57 -0.24 -8.89
C SER A 31 14.63 0.48 -9.85
N THR A 32 14.73 0.15 -11.14
CA THR A 32 13.84 0.62 -12.20
C THR A 32 12.53 -0.15 -12.27
N LEU A 33 12.36 -1.18 -11.43
CA LEU A 33 11.18 -2.04 -11.44
C LEU A 33 9.94 -1.32 -10.90
N ALA A 34 10.10 -0.47 -9.88
CA ALA A 34 9.02 0.32 -9.29
C ALA A 34 9.56 1.59 -8.63
N ASP A 35 8.69 2.59 -8.45
CA ASP A 35 9.07 3.88 -7.87
C ASP A 35 8.99 3.89 -6.34
N TYR A 36 7.95 3.24 -5.79
CA TYR A 36 7.63 3.23 -4.37
C TYR A 36 7.13 1.84 -3.94
N PHE A 37 7.62 1.38 -2.79
CA PHE A 37 7.07 0.26 -2.04
C PHE A 37 6.21 0.78 -0.90
N VAL A 38 5.03 0.18 -0.71
CA VAL A 38 4.20 0.38 0.47
C VAL A 38 4.13 -0.96 1.20
N ILE A 39 4.62 -0.98 2.42
CA ILE A 39 4.60 -2.14 3.31
C ILE A 39 3.55 -1.86 4.37
N ALA A 40 2.67 -2.83 4.57
CA ALA A 40 1.66 -2.79 5.62
C ALA A 40 1.55 -4.17 6.27
N THR A 41 1.34 -4.16 7.57
CA THR A 41 1.19 -5.36 8.39
C THR A 41 -0.26 -5.53 8.79
N GLY A 42 -0.86 -6.68 8.44
CA GLY A 42 -2.17 -7.05 8.96
C GLY A 42 -2.05 -7.88 10.23
N THR A 43 -3.06 -7.80 11.10
CA THR A 43 -3.07 -8.55 12.36
C THR A 43 -3.40 -10.04 12.19
N SER A 44 -4.11 -10.40 11.12
CA SER A 44 -4.52 -11.77 10.79
C SER A 44 -4.63 -11.95 9.28
N SER A 45 -4.60 -13.19 8.79
CA SER A 45 -4.73 -13.51 7.36
C SER A 45 -5.98 -12.91 6.72
N THR A 46 -7.12 -12.94 7.41
CA THR A 46 -8.37 -12.32 6.96
C THR A 46 -8.26 -10.80 6.87
N HIS A 47 -7.55 -10.17 7.83
CA HIS A 47 -7.33 -8.74 7.83
C HIS A 47 -6.43 -8.31 6.66
N VAL A 48 -5.33 -9.04 6.42
CA VAL A 48 -4.47 -8.82 5.25
C VAL A 48 -5.26 -8.97 3.96
N LYS A 49 -6.10 -10.01 3.86
CA LYS A 49 -6.91 -10.24 2.66
C LYS A 49 -7.91 -9.11 2.44
N ALA A 50 -8.57 -8.62 3.49
CA ALA A 50 -9.48 -7.49 3.39
C ALA A 50 -8.76 -6.19 3.00
N LEU A 51 -7.53 -5.95 3.47
CA LEU A 51 -6.71 -4.82 3.06
C LEU A 51 -6.37 -4.89 1.57
N ALA A 52 -5.95 -6.05 1.08
CA ALA A 52 -5.66 -6.27 -0.34
C ALA A 52 -6.90 -6.09 -1.22
N ASP A 53 -8.05 -6.63 -0.81
CA ASP A 53 -9.32 -6.52 -1.52
C ASP A 53 -9.78 -5.06 -1.64
N GLU A 54 -9.60 -4.26 -0.58
CA GLU A 54 -9.91 -2.82 -0.62
C GLU A 54 -8.98 -2.06 -1.56
N LEU A 55 -7.68 -2.39 -1.54
CA LEU A 55 -6.72 -1.78 -2.44
C LEU A 55 -7.08 -2.08 -3.88
N GLU A 56 -7.42 -3.34 -4.19
CA GLU A 56 -7.86 -3.75 -5.53
C GLU A 56 -9.17 -3.07 -5.93
N PHE A 57 -10.12 -2.91 -5.02
CA PHE A 57 -11.38 -2.21 -5.30
C PHE A 57 -11.22 -0.70 -5.53
N GLN A 58 -10.28 -0.04 -4.85
CA GLN A 58 -10.05 1.40 -4.97
C GLN A 58 -9.10 1.79 -6.11
N LEU A 59 -8.17 0.90 -6.46
CA LEU A 59 -7.08 1.17 -7.42
C LEU A 59 -7.18 0.35 -8.71
N GLY A 60 -8.02 -0.70 -8.73
CA GLY A 60 -8.26 -1.57 -9.88
C GLY A 60 -9.30 -1.05 -10.86
#